data_AF-A0A1B6QER7-F1
#
_entry.id   AF-A0A1B6QER7-F1
#
_cell.length_a   1.000
_cell.length_b   1.000
_cell.length_c   1.000
_cell.angle_alpha   90.00
_cell.angle_beta   90.00
_cell.angle_gamma   90.00
#
_symmetry.space_group_name_H-M   'P 1'
#
loop_
_entity.id
_entity.type
_entity.pdbx_description
1 polymer ?
#
loop_
_entity_poly.entity_id
_entity_poly.type
_entity_poly.pdbx_seq_one_letter_code
_entity_poly.pdbx_strand_id
1 'polypeptide(L)'
;MENLSLLSLVVLLAGSPLAAAAWSESESVVACGGRSGSSSYVANSTYEANLRHLAAVLPAETEASHYHRVDRAIGYWPNRVQASASCWTWTDADGDCATCIAEAFKEVERVCPFRREATFSGIDCYLRLAEFRIFSIEVFGNTMVQALVMGMIFQALGIACLFFLFIQAWRHDPKKGNMK
;
A
#
# COMPACT_ATOMS: atom_id res chain seq x y z
N MET A 1 -12.55 63.30 37.10
CA MET A 1 -12.13 62.16 37.93
C MET A 1 -13.33 61.24 38.08
N GLU A 2 -13.35 59.96 37.73
CA GLU A 2 -12.56 59.10 36.86
C GLU A 2 -13.48 57.92 36.53
N ASN A 3 -13.19 57.27 35.40
CA ASN A 3 -13.86 56.09 34.89
C ASN A 3 -13.77 54.91 35.86
N LEU A 4 -14.87 54.50 36.48
CA LEU A 4 -14.94 53.22 37.21
C LEU A 4 -16.27 52.48 37.03
N SER A 5 -16.97 52.74 35.91
CA SER A 5 -18.28 52.16 35.60
C SER A 5 -18.23 50.95 34.63
N LEU A 6 -17.06 50.43 34.26
CA LEU A 6 -16.96 49.47 33.13
C LEU A 6 -16.15 48.19 33.39
N LEU A 7 -15.49 48.02 34.54
CA LEU A 7 -14.62 46.85 34.76
C LEU A 7 -15.30 45.62 35.39
N SER A 8 -16.52 45.74 35.93
CA SER A 8 -17.20 44.59 36.56
C SER A 8 -18.09 43.77 35.61
N LEU A 9 -18.31 44.20 34.38
CA LEU A 9 -19.18 43.49 33.41
C LEU A 9 -18.42 42.53 32.48
N VAL A 10 -17.08 42.45 32.57
CA VAL A 10 -16.25 41.62 31.69
C VAL A 10 -15.97 40.22 32.26
N VAL A 11 -16.27 39.96 33.54
CA VAL A 11 -15.87 38.68 34.19
C VAL A 11 -16.90 37.54 33.99
N LEU A 12 -18.08 37.79 33.40
CA LEU A 12 -19.11 36.76 33.20
C LEU A 12 -19.19 36.17 31.77
N LEU A 13 -18.23 36.46 30.89
CA LEU A 13 -18.18 35.90 29.52
C LEU A 13 -17.12 34.80 29.29
N ALA A 14 -16.49 34.29 30.35
CA ALA A 14 -15.60 33.12 30.25
C ALA A 14 -16.30 31.78 30.54
N GLY A 15 -17.63 31.77 30.64
CA GLY A 15 -18.43 30.57 30.80
C GLY A 15 -19.23 30.26 29.53
N SER A 16 -18.74 29.28 28.76
CA SER A 16 -19.38 28.59 27.62
C SER A 16 -19.39 29.27 26.25
N PRO A 17 -18.67 28.69 25.26
CA PRO A 17 -19.30 28.31 24.02
C PRO A 17 -19.99 26.95 24.20
N LEU A 18 -21.29 26.92 23.88
CA LEU A 18 -21.96 25.70 23.46
C LEU A 18 -21.23 25.08 22.26
N ALA A 19 -21.24 23.75 22.22
CA ALA A 19 -20.82 22.88 21.13
C ALA A 19 -19.32 22.81 20.82
N ALA A 20 -18.67 21.83 21.44
CA ALA A 20 -17.89 20.89 20.65
C ALA A 20 -18.18 19.50 21.21
N ALA A 21 -18.81 18.68 20.39
CA ALA A 21 -18.69 17.23 20.46
C ALA A 21 -17.31 16.82 20.97
N ALA A 22 -17.25 16.19 22.15
CA ALA A 22 -16.11 15.39 22.54
C ALA A 22 -16.56 13.92 22.59
N TRP A 23 -17.12 13.45 21.48
CA TRP A 23 -16.78 12.10 21.08
C TRP A 23 -15.36 12.20 20.57
N SER A 24 -14.48 11.36 21.10
CA SER A 24 -13.14 11.15 20.58
C SER A 24 -13.30 10.57 19.17
N GLU A 25 -13.45 11.43 18.17
CA GLU A 25 -13.28 11.04 16.78
C GLU A 25 -11.79 10.73 16.64
N SER A 26 -11.47 9.44 16.56
CA SER A 26 -10.18 9.00 16.02
C SER A 26 -9.99 9.74 14.70
N GLU A 27 -9.16 10.77 14.66
CA GLU A 27 -8.99 11.63 13.48
C GLU A 27 -8.34 10.80 12.37
N SER A 28 -9.18 10.16 11.56
CA SER A 28 -8.73 9.42 10.38
C SER A 28 -8.32 10.40 9.31
N VAL A 29 -7.16 10.17 8.70
CA VAL A 29 -6.60 11.07 7.69
C VAL A 29 -6.71 10.42 6.32
N VAL A 30 -7.42 11.10 5.41
CA VAL A 30 -7.43 10.74 4.00
C VAL A 30 -6.50 11.66 3.21
N ALA A 31 -5.55 11.07 2.50
CA ALA A 31 -4.69 11.75 1.56
C ALA A 31 -5.02 11.31 0.13
N CYS A 32 -5.50 12.24 -0.70
CA CYS A 32 -5.67 11.97 -2.12
C CYS A 32 -4.31 11.93 -2.81
N GLY A 33 -4.00 10.83 -3.47
CA GLY A 33 -2.78 10.67 -4.23
C GLY A 33 -2.78 11.52 -5.50
N GLY A 34 -1.58 11.62 -6.07
CA GLY A 34 -1.34 12.20 -7.38
C GLY A 34 -0.38 13.37 -7.42
N ARG A 35 0.80 13.15 -7.99
CA ARG A 35 1.58 14.24 -8.59
C ARG A 35 0.68 14.89 -9.64
N SER A 36 0.57 16.22 -9.65
CA SER A 36 -0.25 17.01 -10.58
C SER A 36 -0.42 16.28 -11.94
N GLY A 37 -1.54 15.55 -12.12
CA GLY A 37 -1.71 14.59 -13.23
C GLY A 37 -1.96 13.10 -12.91
N SER A 38 -2.23 12.67 -11.66
CA SER A 38 -2.83 11.33 -11.45
C SER A 38 -4.22 11.28 -12.08
N SER A 39 -4.45 10.28 -12.93
CA SER A 39 -5.67 10.21 -13.72
C SER A 39 -6.87 9.96 -12.81
N SER A 40 -7.88 10.83 -12.87
CA SER A 40 -9.19 10.48 -12.35
C SER A 40 -9.78 9.35 -13.19
N TYR A 41 -10.61 8.51 -12.60
CA TYR A 41 -11.42 7.57 -13.37
C TYR A 41 -12.76 8.21 -13.73
N VAL A 42 -13.36 7.74 -14.82
CA VAL A 42 -14.68 8.19 -15.26
C VAL A 42 -15.74 7.35 -14.55
N ALA A 43 -16.83 7.99 -14.13
CA ALA A 43 -17.97 7.28 -13.55
C ALA A 43 -18.54 6.22 -14.53
N ASN A 44 -19.06 5.12 -13.99
CA ASN A 44 -19.53 3.93 -14.70
C ASN A 44 -18.48 3.27 -15.61
N SER A 45 -17.19 3.51 -15.37
CA SER A 45 -16.12 2.83 -16.10
C SER A 45 -15.87 1.42 -15.57
N THR A 46 -15.21 0.59 -16.38
CA THR A 46 -14.71 -0.72 -15.95
C THR A 46 -13.77 -0.61 -14.74
N TYR A 47 -13.01 0.48 -14.64
CA TYR A 47 -12.17 0.75 -13.47
C TYR A 47 -13.01 0.88 -12.20
N GLU A 48 -14.12 1.64 -12.25
CA GLU A 48 -15.00 1.80 -11.09
C GLU A 48 -15.67 0.47 -10.69
N ALA A 49 -16.10 -0.34 -11.66
CA ALA A 49 -16.63 -1.67 -11.39
C ALA A 49 -15.59 -2.57 -10.69
N ASN A 50 -14.33 -2.54 -11.14
CA ASN A 50 -13.24 -3.26 -10.50
C ASN A 50 -12.91 -2.72 -9.10
N LEU A 51 -13.00 -1.40 -8.90
CA LEU A 51 -12.80 -0.77 -7.59
C LEU A 51 -13.89 -1.20 -6.61
N ARG A 52 -15.17 -1.22 -7.04
CA ARG A 52 -16.28 -1.73 -6.24
C ARG A 52 -16.13 -3.20 -5.90
N HIS A 53 -15.68 -4.02 -6.85
CA HIS A 53 -15.40 -5.43 -6.58
C HIS A 53 -14.28 -5.59 -5.55
N LEU A 54 -13.22 -4.79 -5.67
CA LEU A 54 -12.10 -4.78 -4.74
C LEU A 54 -12.54 -4.33 -3.34
N ALA A 55 -13.37 -3.30 -3.23
CA ALA A 55 -13.95 -2.83 -1.96
C ALA A 55 -14.86 -3.88 -1.29
N ALA A 56 -15.49 -4.77 -2.07
CA ALA A 56 -16.34 -5.83 -1.53
C ALA A 56 -15.55 -7.04 -0.98
N VAL A 57 -14.39 -7.37 -1.57
CA VAL A 57 -13.61 -8.56 -1.17
C VAL A 57 -12.49 -8.26 -0.18
N LEU A 58 -11.87 -7.08 -0.29
CA LEU A 58 -10.68 -6.75 0.50
C LEU A 58 -10.93 -6.77 2.01
N PRO A 59 -12.06 -6.27 2.55
CA PRO A 59 -12.37 -6.37 3.98
C PRO A 59 -12.26 -7.78 4.55
N ALA A 60 -12.96 -8.73 3.93
CA ALA A 60 -12.99 -10.12 4.40
C ALA A 60 -11.63 -10.83 4.20
N GLU A 61 -10.92 -10.51 3.12
CA GLU A 61 -9.60 -11.08 2.89
C GLU A 61 -8.55 -10.56 3.89
N THR A 62 -8.60 -9.28 4.25
CA THR A 62 -7.68 -8.73 5.24
C THR A 62 -7.94 -9.31 6.63
N GLU A 63 -9.21 -9.47 7.01
CA GLU A 63 -9.61 -10.15 8.24
C GLU A 63 -9.06 -11.59 8.31
N ALA A 64 -9.20 -12.34 7.21
CA ALA A 64 -8.78 -13.75 7.13
C ALA A 64 -7.27 -13.94 6.92
N SER A 65 -6.52 -12.87 6.63
CA SER A 65 -5.10 -12.96 6.30
C SER A 65 -4.23 -13.08 7.55
N HIS A 66 -3.17 -13.88 7.43
CA HIS A 66 -2.13 -13.94 8.45
C HIS A 66 -1.44 -12.56 8.55
N TYR A 67 -1.34 -12.02 9.78
CA TYR A 67 -0.90 -10.65 10.09
C TYR A 67 -1.84 -9.52 9.67
N HIS A 68 -3.12 -9.80 9.36
CA HIS A 68 -4.13 -8.80 9.00
C HIS A 68 -3.67 -7.81 7.92
N ARG A 69 -2.96 -8.30 6.90
CA ARG A 69 -2.47 -7.50 5.77
C ARG A 69 -2.68 -8.23 4.45
N VAL A 70 -3.18 -7.51 3.46
CA VAL A 70 -3.42 -8.03 2.10
C VAL A 70 -3.10 -6.98 1.05
N ASP A 71 -2.44 -7.41 -0.02
CA ASP A 71 -2.31 -6.68 -1.26
C ASP A 71 -3.15 -7.37 -2.34
N ARG A 72 -4.09 -6.66 -2.95
CA ARG A 72 -4.98 -7.21 -3.99
C ARG A 72 -5.01 -6.32 -5.21
N ALA A 73 -5.08 -6.97 -6.37
CA ALA A 73 -5.32 -6.29 -7.64
C ALA A 73 -6.44 -6.98 -8.44
N ILE A 74 -7.33 -6.19 -9.03
CA ILE A 74 -8.46 -6.66 -9.83
C ILE A 74 -8.47 -5.99 -11.20
N GLY A 75 -8.71 -6.78 -12.24
CA GLY A 75 -8.78 -6.33 -13.63
C GLY A 75 -7.45 -6.29 -14.37
N TYR A 76 -7.52 -5.87 -15.63
CA TYR A 76 -6.36 -5.70 -16.53
C TYR A 76 -6.20 -4.25 -16.94
N TRP A 77 -4.98 -3.88 -17.35
CA TRP A 77 -4.69 -2.52 -17.81
C TRP A 77 -5.56 -2.16 -19.02
N PRO A 78 -6.10 -0.92 -19.11
CA PRO A 78 -5.87 0.24 -18.24
C PRO A 78 -6.80 0.33 -17.01
N ASN A 79 -7.65 -0.66 -16.78
CA ASN A 79 -8.68 -0.66 -15.74
C ASN A 79 -8.30 -1.49 -14.50
N ARG A 80 -7.01 -1.78 -14.30
CA ARG A 80 -6.52 -2.54 -13.15
C ARG A 80 -6.49 -1.65 -11.91
N VAL A 81 -7.15 -2.11 -10.85
CA VAL A 81 -7.15 -1.46 -9.53
C VAL A 81 -6.23 -2.26 -8.62
N GLN A 82 -5.40 -1.58 -7.82
CA GLN A 82 -4.56 -2.22 -6.82
C GLN A 82 -4.78 -1.53 -5.47
N ALA A 83 -4.88 -2.32 -4.41
CA ALA A 83 -4.98 -1.82 -3.06
C ALA A 83 -4.15 -2.66 -2.09
N SER A 84 -3.64 -1.99 -1.07
CA SER A 84 -3.04 -2.62 0.11
C SER A 84 -3.87 -2.24 1.33
N ALA A 85 -4.29 -3.21 2.12
CA ALA A 85 -4.99 -3.00 3.38
C ALA A 85 -4.26 -3.70 4.52
N SER A 86 -4.22 -3.05 5.68
CA SER A 86 -3.69 -3.65 6.91
C SER A 86 -4.43 -3.16 8.14
N CYS A 87 -4.57 -4.02 9.14
CA CYS A 87 -5.13 -3.67 10.44
C CYS A 87 -4.09 -3.82 11.54
N TRP A 88 -4.18 -2.98 12.57
CA TRP A 88 -3.35 -3.09 13.76
C TRP A 88 -4.08 -3.87 14.84
N THR A 89 -3.42 -4.84 15.45
CA THR A 89 -3.98 -5.63 16.56
C THR A 89 -3.76 -4.96 17.93
N TRP A 90 -3.35 -3.69 17.95
CA TRP A 90 -3.00 -2.99 19.19
C TRP A 90 -4.23 -2.46 19.93
N THR A 91 -5.32 -2.22 19.20
CA THR A 91 -6.55 -1.70 19.78
C THR A 91 -7.46 -2.86 20.16
N ASP A 92 -7.88 -2.91 21.44
CA ASP A 92 -9.09 -3.64 21.89
C ASP A 92 -10.37 -2.98 21.33
N ALA A 93 -10.25 -2.24 20.21
CA ALA A 93 -11.38 -1.58 19.60
C ALA A 93 -12.31 -2.67 19.08
N ASP A 94 -13.57 -2.62 19.53
CA ASP A 94 -14.72 -3.43 19.09
C ASP A 94 -15.01 -3.33 17.56
N GLY A 95 -14.13 -2.71 16.78
CA GLY A 95 -14.24 -2.60 15.34
C GLY A 95 -13.60 -3.79 14.64
N ASP A 96 -14.42 -4.67 14.07
CA ASP A 96 -13.95 -5.71 13.14
C ASP A 96 -13.04 -5.05 12.07
N CYS A 97 -11.86 -5.61 11.82
CA CYS A 97 -10.89 -5.08 10.86
C CYS A 97 -11.51 -4.93 9.46
N ALA A 98 -12.37 -5.87 9.07
CA ALA A 98 -13.22 -5.78 7.88
C ALA A 98 -14.10 -4.51 7.88
N THR A 99 -14.72 -4.15 9.00
CA THR A 99 -15.55 -2.96 9.13
C THR A 99 -14.72 -1.69 8.94
N CYS A 100 -13.56 -1.58 9.59
CA CYS A 100 -12.68 -0.41 9.41
C CYS A 100 -12.25 -0.25 7.94
N ILE A 101 -11.87 -1.34 7.26
CA ILE A 101 -11.47 -1.28 5.85
C ILE A 101 -12.66 -0.86 4.97
N ALA A 102 -13.86 -1.37 5.23
CA ALA A 102 -15.06 -1.00 4.49
C ALA A 102 -15.41 0.49 4.68
N GLU A 103 -15.25 1.03 5.88
CA GLU A 103 -15.41 2.45 6.16
C GLU A 103 -14.32 3.30 5.49
N ALA A 104 -13.07 2.83 5.49
CA ALA A 104 -11.97 3.47 4.80
C ALA A 104 -12.26 3.66 3.29
N PHE A 105 -12.88 2.67 2.63
CA PHE A 105 -13.31 2.82 1.23
C PHE A 105 -14.35 3.93 1.04
N LYS A 106 -15.35 4.02 1.93
CA LYS A 106 -16.38 5.07 1.87
C LYS A 106 -15.78 6.45 2.10
N GLU A 107 -14.88 6.55 3.06
CA GLU A 107 -14.25 7.82 3.43
C GLU A 107 -13.28 8.30 2.35
N VAL A 108 -12.53 7.38 1.73
CA VAL A 108 -11.73 7.66 0.53
C VAL A 108 -12.60 8.16 -0.62
N GLU A 109 -13.75 7.52 -0.88
CA GLU A 109 -14.66 7.97 -1.96
C GLU A 109 -15.26 9.36 -1.67
N ARG A 110 -15.58 9.63 -0.40
CA ARG A 110 -16.13 10.91 0.06
C ARG A 110 -15.13 12.06 -0.08
N VAL A 111 -13.88 11.85 0.34
CA VAL A 111 -12.84 12.89 0.35
C VAL A 111 -12.12 13.00 -0.99
N CYS A 112 -11.90 11.87 -1.67
CA CYS A 112 -11.15 11.75 -2.92
C CYS A 112 -12.01 11.18 -4.05
N PRO A 113 -13.12 11.86 -4.45
CA PRO A 113 -14.01 11.33 -5.46
C PRO A 113 -13.29 11.17 -6.79
N PHE A 114 -13.56 10.05 -7.46
CA PHE A 114 -12.99 9.71 -8.78
C PHE A 114 -11.46 9.61 -8.84
N ARG A 115 -10.75 9.57 -7.70
CA ARG A 115 -9.29 9.44 -7.68
C ARG A 115 -8.87 7.99 -7.77
N ARG A 116 -7.83 7.71 -8.56
CA ARG A 116 -7.22 6.37 -8.70
C ARG A 116 -6.16 6.06 -7.64
N GLU A 117 -5.70 7.09 -6.94
CA GLU A 117 -4.75 6.98 -5.84
C GLU A 117 -5.31 7.72 -4.63
N ALA A 118 -5.33 7.05 -3.49
CA ALA A 118 -5.75 7.62 -2.22
C ALA A 118 -5.22 6.75 -1.08
N THR A 119 -4.99 7.36 0.07
CA THR A 119 -4.57 6.67 1.29
C THR A 119 -5.48 7.08 2.42
N PHE A 120 -5.93 6.12 3.22
CA PHE A 120 -6.61 6.31 4.48
C PHE A 120 -5.73 5.77 5.59
N SER A 121 -5.54 6.57 6.63
CA SER A 121 -4.83 6.21 7.85
C SER A 121 -5.77 6.44 9.04
N GLY A 122 -6.32 5.36 9.59
CA GLY A 122 -7.06 5.36 10.85
C GLY A 122 -6.20 4.84 12.00
N ILE A 123 -6.79 4.78 13.19
CA ILE A 123 -6.16 4.14 14.35
C ILE A 123 -6.16 2.60 14.21
N ASP A 124 -7.24 2.04 13.65
CA ASP A 124 -7.44 0.58 13.58
C ASP A 124 -6.97 -0.04 12.26
N CYS A 125 -7.04 0.72 11.15
CA CYS A 125 -6.66 0.22 9.84
C CYS A 125 -6.04 1.27 8.92
N TYR A 126 -5.30 0.75 7.95
CA TYR A 126 -4.68 1.49 6.86
C TYR A 126 -5.17 0.92 5.53
N LEU A 127 -5.56 1.80 4.62
CA LEU A 127 -5.95 1.46 3.25
C LEU A 127 -5.20 2.36 2.28
N ARG A 128 -4.60 1.77 1.24
CA ARG A 128 -3.98 2.53 0.16
C ARG A 128 -4.44 2.00 -1.20
N LEU A 129 -5.03 2.88 -1.99
CA LEU A 129 -5.29 2.69 -3.41
C LEU A 129 -4.09 3.18 -4.22
N ALA A 130 -3.59 2.32 -5.10
CA ALA A 130 -2.47 2.60 -5.98
C ALA A 130 -2.88 2.51 -7.45
N GLU A 131 -2.39 3.45 -8.25
CA GLU A 131 -2.50 3.36 -9.71
C GLU A 131 -1.46 2.37 -10.24
N PHE A 132 -1.92 1.31 -10.89
CA PHE A 132 -1.01 0.38 -11.55
C PHE A 132 -0.44 1.03 -12.82
N ARG A 133 0.81 1.52 -12.73
CA ARG A 133 1.53 2.04 -13.89
C ARG A 133 2.40 0.94 -14.50
N ILE A 134 2.11 0.56 -15.75
CA ILE A 134 2.93 -0.39 -16.52
C ILE A 134 4.39 0.06 -16.58
N PHE A 135 4.64 1.37 -16.65
CA PHE A 135 5.98 1.96 -16.68
C PHE A 135 6.53 2.37 -15.30
N SER A 136 5.94 1.87 -14.21
CA SER A 136 6.51 2.13 -12.89
C SER A 136 7.90 1.49 -12.79
N ILE A 137 8.86 2.27 -12.32
CA ILE A 137 10.28 1.88 -12.15
C ILE A 137 10.39 0.64 -11.24
N GLU A 138 9.38 0.37 -10.41
CA GLU A 138 9.29 -0.82 -9.56
C GLU A 138 9.09 -2.12 -10.36
N VAL A 139 8.22 -2.10 -11.39
CA VAL A 139 7.99 -3.29 -12.24
C VAL A 139 9.17 -3.50 -13.15
N PHE A 140 9.64 -2.46 -13.86
CA PHE A 140 10.85 -2.58 -14.68
C PHE A 140 12.07 -2.95 -13.85
N GLY A 141 12.22 -2.37 -12.66
CA GLY A 141 13.30 -2.67 -11.72
C GLY A 141 13.28 -4.11 -11.27
N ASN A 142 12.18 -4.61 -10.68
CA ASN A 142 12.11 -5.98 -10.20
C ASN A 142 12.21 -7.00 -11.35
N THR A 143 11.56 -6.75 -12.48
CA THR A 143 11.62 -7.67 -13.64
C THR A 143 13.01 -7.69 -14.27
N MET A 144 13.67 -6.52 -14.38
CA MET A 144 15.04 -6.42 -14.89
C MET A 144 16.05 -7.02 -13.91
N VAL A 145 15.92 -6.76 -12.60
CA VAL A 145 16.76 -7.36 -11.55
C VAL A 145 16.61 -8.88 -11.57
N GLN A 146 15.39 -9.40 -11.69
CA GLN A 146 15.15 -10.83 -11.75
C GLN A 146 15.72 -11.46 -13.04
N ALA A 147 15.64 -10.76 -14.18
CA ALA A 147 16.28 -11.18 -15.42
C ALA A 147 17.82 -11.18 -15.33
N LEU A 148 18.41 -10.16 -14.69
CA LEU A 148 19.85 -10.06 -14.44
C LEU A 148 20.32 -11.17 -13.49
N VAL A 149 19.61 -11.41 -12.40
CA VAL A 149 19.90 -12.49 -11.44
C VAL A 149 19.83 -13.85 -12.15
N MET A 150 18.80 -14.09 -12.95
CA MET A 150 18.67 -15.31 -13.73
C MET A 150 19.85 -15.48 -14.71
N GLY A 151 20.25 -14.40 -15.40
CA GLY A 151 21.42 -14.39 -16.27
C GLY A 151 22.73 -14.74 -15.56
N MET A 152 22.96 -14.18 -14.36
CA MET A 152 24.16 -14.48 -13.56
C MET A 152 24.19 -15.94 -13.08
N ILE A 153 23.03 -16.52 -12.74
CA ILE A 153 22.93 -17.94 -12.35
C ILE A 153 23.34 -18.84 -13.52
N PHE A 154 22.83 -18.58 -14.73
CA PHE A 154 23.20 -19.35 -15.92
C PHE A 154 24.69 -19.26 -16.24
N GLN A 155 25.29 -18.08 -16.08
CA GLN A 155 26.74 -17.91 -16.26
C GLN A 155 27.54 -18.70 -15.23
N ALA A 156 27.15 -18.65 -13.94
CA ALA A 156 27.84 -19.37 -12.88
C ALA A 156 27.77 -20.89 -13.08
N LEU A 157 26.59 -21.43 -13.44
CA LEU A 157 26.41 -22.85 -13.76
C LEU A 157 27.24 -23.26 -14.98
N GLY A 158 27.25 -22.44 -16.03
CA GLY A 158 28.06 -22.67 -17.23
C GLY A 158 29.56 -22.71 -16.91
N ILE A 159 30.06 -21.74 -16.15
CA ILE A 159 31.47 -21.67 -15.74
C ILE A 159 31.85 -22.88 -14.87
N ALA A 160 31.02 -23.22 -13.88
CA ALA A 160 31.26 -24.38 -13.01
C ALA A 160 31.34 -25.69 -13.82
N CYS A 161 30.47 -25.86 -14.82
CA CYS A 161 30.47 -27.02 -15.70
C CYS A 161 31.76 -27.09 -16.53
N LEU A 162 32.20 -25.97 -17.12
CA LEU A 162 33.46 -25.90 -17.86
C LEU A 162 34.67 -26.24 -16.99
N PHE A 163 34.73 -25.69 -15.76
CA PHE A 163 35.79 -26.03 -14.80
C PHE A 163 35.78 -27.52 -14.45
N PHE A 164 34.61 -28.11 -14.23
CA PHE A 164 34.50 -29.54 -13.93
C PHE A 164 34.98 -30.39 -15.10
N LEU A 165 34.57 -30.07 -16.33
CA LEU A 165 35.05 -30.75 -17.55
C LEU A 165 36.57 -30.64 -17.71
N PHE A 166 37.14 -29.46 -17.40
CA PHE A 166 38.59 -29.27 -17.43
C PHE A 166 39.31 -30.15 -16.40
N ILE A 167 38.80 -30.25 -15.17
CA ILE A 167 39.34 -31.13 -14.13
C ILE A 167 39.24 -32.60 -14.54
N GLN A 168 38.11 -33.00 -15.14
CA GLN A 168 37.91 -34.37 -15.64
C GLN A 168 38.89 -34.70 -16.76
N ALA A 169 39.08 -33.79 -17.73
CA ALA A 169 40.08 -33.95 -18.78
C ALA A 169 41.50 -34.06 -18.22
N TRP A 170 41.83 -33.24 -17.22
CA TRP A 170 43.13 -33.28 -16.52
C TRP A 170 43.38 -34.58 -15.74
N ARG A 171 42.32 -35.20 -15.21
CA ARG A 171 42.35 -36.48 -14.50
C ARG A 171 42.43 -37.69 -15.43
N HIS A 172 41.78 -37.61 -16.60
CA HIS A 172 41.77 -38.68 -17.59
C HIS A 172 42.98 -38.66 -18.54
N ASP A 173 43.89 -37.68 -18.40
CA ASP A 173 45.12 -37.64 -19.17
C ASP A 173 46.09 -38.77 -18.72
N PRO A 174 46.28 -39.84 -19.51
CA PRO A 174 47.01 -41.04 -19.09
C PRO A 174 48.54 -40.84 -19.02
N LYS A 175 49.04 -39.65 -19.36
CA LYS A 175 50.49 -39.37 -19.46
C LYS A 175 51.16 -38.96 -18.14
N LYS A 176 50.44 -38.93 -17.01
CA LYS A 176 51.01 -38.63 -15.67
C LYS A 176 51.52 -39.86 -14.92
N GLY A 177 52.05 -40.83 -15.66
CA GLY A 177 52.63 -42.05 -15.13
C GLY A 177 53.93 -42.40 -15.87
N ASN A 178 54.86 -41.45 -15.96
CA ASN A 178 56.31 -41.67 -16.11
C ASN A 178 56.98 -40.32 -16.38
N MET A 179 57.28 -39.58 -15.32
CA MET A 179 58.41 -38.65 -15.35
C MET A 179 59.41 -39.21 -14.33
N LYS A 180 60.45 -39.81 -14.90
CA LYS A 180 61.60 -40.40 -14.24
C LYS A 180 62.51 -39.30 -13.69
#